data_AF-A0A2P5HL25-F1
#
_entry.id   AF-A0A2P5HL25-F1
#
_cell.length_a   1.000
_cell.length_b   1.000
_cell.length_c   1.000
_cell.angle_alpha   90.00
_cell.angle_beta   90.00
_cell.angle_gamma   90.00
#
_symmetry.space_group_name_H-M   'P 1'
#
loop_
_entity.id
_entity.type
_entity.pdbx_description
1 polymer ?
#
loop_
_entity_poly.entity_id
_entity_poly.type
_entity_poly.pdbx_seq_one_letter_code
_entity_poly.pdbx_strand_id
1 'polypeptide(L)'
;MDLPSASPDFPDVWEDSDVEYETVPPPASIERSRVDEILDQAHETRFCGAIINILHSKPAEFTFAQLVDGLPLAKVASTSLALRCGDPVREHKTLCPGAMDKVRAFRDSFDPASLDLPVEVLKRYQDIPAGSRASKLPFIELVVVAVHRLAVIVHREGSLHKENDPTFDEGRLCCDRWDFRASPKYYPTPFCLTDYSDPAQYPDGVADLAGYWAENWIFGGVVVFSRGESGTECNDVWLHPNKEDTTVRVWALSVGSGITHA
;
A
#
# COMPACT_ATOMS: atom_id res chain seq x y z
N MET A 1 10.04 40.03 -48.65
CA MET A 1 10.99 39.26 -47.81
C MET A 1 10.14 38.27 -47.08
N ASP A 2 9.92 37.12 -47.71
CA ASP A 2 9.08 36.05 -47.20
C ASP A 2 9.95 35.14 -46.34
N LEU A 3 9.58 35.00 -45.07
CA LEU A 3 10.15 34.00 -44.17
C LEU A 3 9.39 32.68 -44.42
N PRO A 4 10.06 31.57 -44.71
CA PRO A 4 9.39 30.28 -44.83
C PRO A 4 8.92 29.79 -43.45
N SER A 5 7.62 29.53 -43.33
CA SER A 5 7.03 28.80 -42.22
C SER A 5 7.40 27.31 -42.33
N ALA A 6 8.47 26.90 -41.67
CA ALA A 6 8.72 25.50 -41.40
C ALA A 6 8.18 25.16 -40.01
N SER A 7 6.96 24.61 -39.95
CA SER A 7 6.53 23.82 -38.80
C SER A 7 7.42 22.58 -38.75
N PRO A 8 8.07 22.24 -37.62
CA PRO A 8 8.75 20.96 -37.52
C PRO A 8 7.70 19.85 -37.52
N ASP A 9 7.72 19.02 -38.56
CA ASP A 9 7.03 17.73 -38.59
C ASP A 9 7.59 16.87 -37.46
N PHE A 10 6.85 16.79 -36.36
CA PHE A 10 7.07 15.76 -35.36
C PHE A 10 6.55 14.45 -35.93
N PRO A 11 7.35 13.36 -35.94
CA PRO A 11 6.87 12.07 -36.39
C PRO A 11 5.74 11.61 -35.46
N ASP A 12 4.57 11.41 -36.06
CA ASP A 12 3.33 10.96 -35.44
C ASP A 12 3.37 9.44 -35.21
N VAL A 13 4.39 8.98 -34.48
CA VAL A 13 4.61 7.56 -34.20
C VAL A 13 5.06 7.40 -32.75
N TRP A 14 4.15 7.69 -31.82
CA TRP A 14 4.05 6.86 -30.63
C TRP A 14 3.13 5.71 -31.01
N GLU A 15 3.68 4.71 -31.70
CA GLU A 15 3.03 3.41 -31.70
C GLU A 15 2.96 3.00 -30.23
N ASP A 16 1.76 3.06 -29.66
CA ASP A 16 1.33 2.27 -28.51
C ASP A 16 1.61 0.81 -28.86
N SER A 17 2.87 0.41 -28.69
CA SER A 17 3.20 -0.96 -28.37
C SER A 17 2.92 -1.14 -26.89
N ASP A 18 1.65 -0.93 -26.53
CA ASP A 18 1.03 -1.62 -25.43
C ASP A 18 1.14 -3.10 -25.79
N VAL A 19 2.30 -3.69 -25.47
CA VAL A 19 2.35 -5.11 -25.19
C VAL A 19 1.36 -5.25 -24.05
N GLU A 20 0.12 -5.62 -24.40
CA GLU A 20 -0.95 -5.88 -23.47
C GLU A 20 -0.40 -6.95 -22.53
N TYR A 21 0.07 -6.52 -21.36
CA TYR A 21 0.58 -7.44 -20.37
C TYR A 21 -0.61 -8.34 -20.04
N GLU A 22 -0.54 -9.61 -20.42
CA GLU A 22 -1.49 -10.63 -20.00
C GLU A 22 -1.39 -10.72 -18.48
N THR A 23 -2.23 -9.94 -17.81
CA THR A 23 -2.38 -10.00 -16.37
C THR A 23 -3.28 -11.19 -16.06
N VAL A 24 -2.84 -12.03 -15.14
CA VAL A 24 -3.72 -13.07 -14.60
C VAL A 24 -4.83 -12.33 -13.86
N PRO A 25 -6.12 -12.56 -14.19
CA PRO A 25 -7.20 -11.91 -13.47
C PRO A 25 -7.06 -12.25 -11.99
N PRO A 26 -7.30 -11.30 -11.09
CA PRO A 26 -7.14 -11.54 -9.68
C PRO A 26 -8.01 -12.72 -9.24
N PRO A 27 -7.55 -13.54 -8.30
CA PRO A 27 -8.37 -14.62 -7.78
C PRO A 27 -9.64 -14.02 -7.18
N ALA A 28 -10.80 -14.58 -7.52
CA ALA A 28 -12.11 -14.11 -7.05
C ALA A 28 -12.22 -14.07 -5.51
N SER A 29 -11.39 -14.86 -4.83
CA SER A 29 -11.21 -14.84 -3.38
C SER A 29 -9.83 -15.38 -3.00
N ILE A 30 -9.26 -14.85 -1.93
CA ILE A 30 -8.06 -15.42 -1.30
C ILE A 30 -8.49 -16.24 -0.09
N GLU A 31 -8.04 -17.50 -0.01
CA GLU A 31 -8.22 -18.35 1.17
C GLU A 31 -7.38 -17.79 2.33
N ARG A 32 -8.04 -17.57 3.48
CA ARG A 32 -7.42 -17.01 4.68
C ARG A 32 -7.68 -17.90 5.88
N SER A 33 -6.75 -17.87 6.83
CA SER A 33 -6.86 -18.54 8.13
C SER A 33 -6.17 -17.67 9.17
N ARG A 34 -6.51 -17.89 10.44
CA ARG A 34 -5.88 -17.15 11.53
C ARG A 34 -4.42 -17.54 11.67
N VAL A 35 -3.61 -16.60 12.13
CA VAL A 35 -2.19 -16.82 12.37
C VAL A 35 -1.95 -17.99 13.34
N ASP A 36 -2.71 -18.05 14.43
CA ASP A 36 -2.60 -19.11 15.46
C ASP A 36 -3.15 -20.49 15.03
N GLU A 37 -3.82 -20.58 13.88
CA GLU A 37 -4.26 -21.86 13.32
C GLU A 37 -3.17 -22.53 12.47
N ILE A 38 -2.23 -21.74 11.92
CA ILE A 38 -1.22 -22.21 10.96
C ILE A 38 0.20 -22.14 11.52
N LEU A 39 0.56 -21.05 12.22
CA LEU A 39 1.91 -20.87 12.71
C LEU A 39 2.13 -21.63 14.01
N ASP A 40 3.26 -22.32 14.12
CA ASP A 40 3.71 -22.83 15.40
C ASP A 40 4.17 -21.70 16.33
N GLN A 41 4.35 -22.02 17.61
CA GLN A 41 4.72 -21.04 18.63
C GLN A 41 5.97 -20.23 18.28
N ALA A 42 6.98 -20.82 17.63
CA ALA A 42 8.23 -20.13 17.32
C ALA A 42 8.05 -19.10 16.20
N HIS A 43 7.26 -19.43 15.18
CA HIS A 43 6.91 -18.54 14.08
C HIS A 43 5.96 -17.43 14.56
N GLU A 44 4.88 -17.81 15.26
CA GLU A 44 3.87 -16.90 15.79
C GLU A 44 4.49 -15.84 16.70
N THR A 45 5.34 -16.24 17.66
CA THR A 45 5.98 -15.29 18.60
C THR A 45 6.77 -14.22 17.87
N ARG A 46 7.47 -14.59 16.79
CA ARG A 46 8.27 -13.65 15.99
C ARG A 46 7.39 -12.72 15.18
N PHE A 47 6.36 -13.26 14.55
CA PHE A 47 5.38 -12.49 13.80
C PHE A 47 4.65 -11.48 14.69
N CYS A 48 4.07 -11.93 15.81
CA CYS A 48 3.35 -11.07 16.73
C CYS A 48 4.24 -9.96 17.27
N GLY A 49 5.47 -10.28 17.67
CA GLY A 49 6.45 -9.30 18.11
C GLY A 49 6.76 -8.25 17.04
N ALA A 50 6.90 -8.65 15.77
CA ALA A 50 7.14 -7.71 14.68
C ALA A 50 5.94 -6.80 14.41
N ILE A 51 4.72 -7.34 14.39
CA ILE A 51 3.50 -6.53 14.19
C ILE A 51 3.31 -5.53 15.31
N ILE A 52 3.46 -5.94 16.57
CA ILE A 52 3.38 -5.03 17.72
C ILE A 52 4.43 -3.92 17.59
N ASN A 53 5.68 -4.25 17.27
CA ASN A 53 6.73 -3.25 17.08
C ASN A 53 6.41 -2.26 15.97
N ILE A 54 5.82 -2.73 14.85
CA ILE A 54 5.39 -1.85 13.76
C ILE A 54 4.25 -0.95 14.21
N LEU A 55 3.22 -1.46 14.88
CA LEU A 55 2.09 -0.66 15.35
C LEU A 55 2.50 0.38 16.42
N HIS A 56 3.60 0.14 17.14
CA HIS A 56 4.21 1.12 18.05
C HIS A 56 5.08 2.16 17.35
N SER A 57 5.36 2.00 16.05
CA SER A 57 6.16 2.96 15.30
C SER A 57 5.35 4.21 14.95
N LYS A 58 6.02 5.37 14.95
CA LYS A 58 5.38 6.64 14.56
C LYS A 58 4.80 6.63 13.13
N PRO A 59 5.47 6.04 12.11
CA PRO A 59 4.89 5.96 10.77
C PRO A 59 3.58 5.17 10.75
N ALA A 60 3.50 4.04 11.44
CA ALA A 60 2.27 3.25 11.50
C ALA A 60 1.15 3.99 12.24
N GLU A 61 1.42 4.49 13.45
CA GLU A 61 0.44 5.22 14.25
C GLU A 61 -0.18 6.39 13.46
N PHE A 62 0.66 7.18 12.77
CA PHE A 62 0.21 8.32 11.99
C PHE A 62 -0.50 7.94 10.69
N THR A 63 -0.13 6.82 10.07
CA THR A 63 -0.75 6.34 8.84
C THR A 63 -2.14 5.76 9.13
N PHE A 64 -2.25 4.88 10.13
CA PHE A 64 -3.55 4.36 10.57
C PHE A 64 -4.46 5.47 11.11
N ALA A 65 -3.92 6.52 11.73
CA ALA A 65 -4.75 7.63 12.21
C ALA A 65 -5.39 8.42 11.07
N GLN A 66 -4.69 8.58 9.94
CA GLN A 66 -5.31 9.16 8.74
C GLN A 66 -6.40 8.25 8.17
N LEU A 67 -6.21 6.93 8.17
CA LEU A 67 -7.26 5.99 7.72
C LEU A 67 -8.51 6.06 8.60
N VAL A 68 -8.34 6.06 9.93
CA VAL A 68 -9.44 6.25 10.91
C VAL A 68 -10.10 7.62 10.75
N ASP A 69 -9.32 8.64 10.47
CA ASP A 69 -9.81 9.99 10.22
C ASP A 69 -10.71 10.04 8.97
N GLY A 70 -10.29 9.38 7.90
CA GLY A 70 -10.99 9.32 6.61
C GLY A 70 -10.37 10.21 5.55
N LEU A 71 -9.44 11.09 5.92
CA LEU A 71 -8.68 11.90 4.98
C LEU A 71 -7.17 11.80 5.23
N PRO A 72 -6.35 11.73 4.17
CA PRO A 72 -4.94 12.00 4.32
C PRO A 72 -4.75 13.47 4.68
N LEU A 73 -3.70 13.76 5.42
CA LEU A 73 -3.32 15.15 5.66
C LEU A 73 -2.81 15.77 4.36
N ALA A 74 -3.09 17.05 4.17
CA ALA A 74 -2.72 17.80 2.98
C ALA A 74 -1.24 17.65 2.62
N LYS A 75 -0.34 17.65 3.61
CA LYS A 75 1.11 17.49 3.41
C LYS A 75 1.51 16.09 2.92
N VAL A 76 0.74 15.07 3.29
CA VAL A 76 0.97 13.68 2.90
C VAL A 76 0.41 13.47 1.50
N ALA A 77 -0.82 13.93 1.25
CA ALA A 77 -1.43 13.89 -0.08
C ALA A 77 -0.61 14.68 -1.12
N SER A 78 -0.08 15.85 -0.77
CA SER A 78 0.73 16.67 -1.68
C SER A 78 2.07 16.06 -2.06
N THR A 79 2.57 15.10 -1.26
CA THR A 79 3.83 14.41 -1.55
C THR A 79 3.60 13.09 -2.28
N SER A 80 2.36 12.64 -2.45
CA SER A 80 2.02 11.47 -3.28
C SER A 80 2.20 11.82 -4.76
N LEU A 81 2.89 10.96 -5.51
CA LEU A 81 3.10 11.19 -6.95
C LEU A 81 1.75 11.17 -7.66
N ALA A 82 1.57 12.07 -8.63
CA ALA A 82 0.45 12.07 -9.56
C ALA A 82 -0.96 12.16 -8.92
N LEU A 83 -1.07 12.57 -7.66
CA LEU A 83 -2.35 12.79 -6.99
C LEU A 83 -2.75 14.27 -7.08
N ARG A 84 -3.97 14.54 -7.54
CA ARG A 84 -4.62 15.86 -7.48
C ARG A 84 -5.86 15.75 -6.62
N CYS A 85 -5.91 16.50 -5.53
CA CYS A 85 -7.04 16.48 -4.60
C CYS A 85 -7.77 17.83 -4.53
N GLY A 86 -9.06 17.79 -4.25
CA GLY A 86 -9.91 18.94 -3.99
C GLY A 86 -9.71 19.54 -2.60
N ASP A 87 -10.48 20.58 -2.32
CA ASP A 87 -10.30 21.42 -1.12
C ASP A 87 -10.42 20.67 0.20
N PRO A 88 -11.33 19.69 0.41
CA PRO A 88 -11.40 18.94 1.67
C PRO A 88 -10.07 18.32 2.08
N VAL A 89 -9.33 17.70 1.14
CA VAL A 89 -8.00 17.12 1.42
C VAL A 89 -6.92 18.21 1.49
N ARG A 90 -6.98 19.24 0.64
CA ARG A 90 -5.98 20.32 0.62
C ARG A 90 -6.02 21.16 1.90
N GLU A 91 -7.18 21.30 2.52
CA GLU A 91 -7.40 22.05 3.75
C GLU A 91 -7.24 21.20 5.01
N HIS A 92 -7.20 19.87 4.88
CA HIS A 92 -7.00 18.95 6.01
C HIS A 92 -5.56 19.00 6.56
N LYS A 93 -5.27 19.96 7.44
CA LYS A 93 -3.93 20.18 8.00
C LYS A 93 -3.64 19.39 9.27
N THR A 94 -4.68 18.97 9.98
CA THR A 94 -4.61 18.27 11.26
C THR A 94 -5.69 17.21 11.33
N LEU A 95 -5.38 16.07 11.94
CA LEU A 95 -6.35 15.00 12.19
C LEU A 95 -7.53 15.52 13.02
N CYS A 96 -8.70 14.96 12.78
CA CYS A 96 -9.90 15.08 13.60
C CYS A 96 -9.60 14.68 15.05
N PRO A 97 -10.25 15.34 16.03
CA PRO A 97 -10.18 14.92 17.42
C PRO A 97 -10.54 13.43 17.58
N GLY A 98 -9.74 12.69 18.34
CA GLY A 98 -9.96 11.27 18.63
C GLY A 98 -9.38 10.28 17.61
N ALA A 99 -8.89 10.71 16.44
CA ALA A 99 -8.30 9.80 15.44
C ALA A 99 -7.12 9.01 16.03
N MET A 100 -6.18 9.71 16.67
CA MET A 100 -5.03 9.10 17.33
C MET A 100 -5.42 8.20 18.51
N ASP A 101 -6.44 8.59 19.27
CA ASP A 101 -6.88 7.84 20.44
C ASP A 101 -7.53 6.52 20.03
N LYS A 102 -8.34 6.53 18.95
CA LYS A 102 -8.88 5.30 18.35
C LYS A 102 -7.78 4.36 17.88
N VAL A 103 -6.74 4.85 17.20
CA VAL A 103 -5.59 4.03 16.78
C VAL A 103 -4.85 3.43 17.97
N ARG A 104 -4.62 4.21 19.03
CA ARG A 104 -3.98 3.70 20.25
C ARG A 104 -4.82 2.65 20.93
N ALA A 105 -6.13 2.87 21.06
CA ALA A 105 -7.05 1.90 21.63
C ALA A 105 -7.10 0.60 20.81
N PHE A 106 -7.12 0.71 19.48
CA PHE A 106 -7.00 -0.43 18.57
C PHE A 106 -5.70 -1.19 18.83
N ARG A 107 -4.54 -0.50 18.76
CA ARG A 107 -3.22 -1.10 19.00
C ARG A 107 -3.13 -1.80 20.35
N ASP A 108 -3.61 -1.16 21.42
CA ASP A 108 -3.45 -1.66 22.79
C ASP A 108 -4.35 -2.87 23.08
N SER A 109 -5.39 -3.10 22.28
CA SER A 109 -6.31 -4.24 22.39
C SER A 109 -6.13 -5.29 21.30
N PHE A 110 -5.35 -5.00 20.26
CA PHE A 110 -5.19 -5.86 19.11
C PHE A 110 -4.33 -7.09 19.40
N ASP A 111 -4.82 -8.26 19.01
CA ASP A 111 -4.09 -9.53 19.05
C ASP A 111 -3.65 -9.93 17.64
N PRO A 112 -2.34 -9.85 17.30
CA PRO A 112 -1.84 -10.24 15.99
C PRO A 112 -2.07 -11.72 15.65
N ALA A 113 -2.18 -12.60 16.65
CA ALA A 113 -2.39 -14.04 16.43
C ALA A 113 -3.79 -14.35 15.88
N SER A 114 -4.77 -13.48 16.13
CA SER A 114 -6.13 -13.60 15.61
C SER A 114 -6.33 -13.08 14.18
N LEU A 115 -5.29 -12.52 13.56
CA LEU A 115 -5.40 -11.89 12.24
C LEU A 115 -5.57 -12.94 11.13
N ASP A 116 -6.60 -12.79 10.30
CA ASP A 116 -6.79 -13.62 9.11
C ASP A 116 -5.87 -13.20 7.97
N LEU A 117 -4.96 -14.08 7.57
CA LEU A 117 -3.99 -13.85 6.51
C LEU A 117 -4.06 -14.93 5.43
N PRO A 118 -3.59 -14.66 4.19
CA PRO A 118 -3.56 -15.64 3.13
C PRO A 118 -2.83 -16.92 3.56
N VAL A 119 -3.50 -18.08 3.40
CA VAL A 119 -2.97 -19.38 3.84
C VAL A 119 -1.62 -19.69 3.21
N GLU A 120 -1.42 -19.33 1.94
CA GLU A 120 -0.16 -19.55 1.23
C GLU A 120 1.01 -18.77 1.84
N VAL A 121 0.78 -17.53 2.29
CA VAL A 121 1.81 -16.68 2.91
C VAL A 121 2.17 -17.22 4.29
N LEU A 122 1.17 -17.66 5.06
CA LEU A 122 1.38 -18.30 6.37
C LEU A 122 2.20 -19.59 6.23
N LYS A 123 1.79 -20.50 5.33
CA LYS A 123 2.49 -21.76 5.07
C LYS A 123 3.92 -21.54 4.59
N ARG A 124 4.15 -20.59 3.68
CA ARG A 124 5.50 -20.26 3.18
C ARG A 124 6.45 -19.86 4.31
N TYR A 125 5.98 -19.11 5.30
CA TYR A 125 6.80 -18.78 6.47
C TYR A 125 6.99 -19.99 7.40
N GLN A 126 5.90 -20.72 7.68
CA GLN A 126 5.90 -21.91 8.56
C GLN A 126 6.81 -23.05 8.07
N ASP A 127 6.92 -23.23 6.75
CA ASP A 127 7.69 -24.32 6.14
C ASP A 127 9.21 -24.10 6.22
N ILE A 128 9.66 -22.92 6.68
CA ILE A 128 11.08 -22.58 6.80
C ILE A 128 11.42 -22.32 8.27
N PRO A 129 12.46 -22.94 8.85
CA PRO A 129 12.79 -22.76 10.27
C PRO A 129 12.83 -21.30 10.72
N ALA A 130 11.98 -20.96 11.71
CA ALA A 130 11.82 -19.61 12.25
C ALA A 130 13.16 -18.94 12.61
N GLY A 131 13.40 -17.75 12.06
CA GLY A 131 14.61 -16.95 12.35
C GLY A 131 15.86 -17.40 11.60
N SER A 132 15.77 -18.45 10.77
CA SER A 132 16.83 -18.80 9.83
C SER A 132 17.02 -17.71 8.77
N ARG A 133 18.17 -17.70 8.09
CA ARG A 133 18.42 -16.78 6.97
C ARG A 133 17.38 -16.95 5.85
N ALA A 134 16.98 -18.19 5.55
CA ALA A 134 16.00 -18.50 4.52
C ALA A 134 14.60 -17.96 4.89
N SER A 135 14.25 -17.89 6.18
CA SER A 135 12.94 -17.40 6.63
C SER A 135 12.75 -15.89 6.46
N LYS A 136 13.81 -15.11 6.19
CA LYS A 136 13.75 -13.64 6.17
C LYS A 136 12.79 -13.09 5.12
N LEU A 137 12.81 -13.64 3.90
CA LEU A 137 11.95 -13.14 2.82
C LEU A 137 10.47 -13.49 3.08
N PRO A 138 10.09 -14.75 3.36
CA PRO A 138 8.71 -15.07 3.74
C PRO A 138 8.23 -14.32 4.99
N PHE A 139 9.14 -14.05 5.94
CA PHE A 139 8.80 -13.24 7.10
C PHE A 139 8.48 -11.79 6.75
N ILE A 140 9.28 -11.15 5.88
CA ILE A 140 9.00 -9.80 5.39
C ILE A 140 7.68 -9.78 4.64
N GLU A 141 7.43 -10.75 3.75
CA GLU A 141 6.15 -10.90 3.03
C GLU A 141 4.97 -10.98 4.00
N LEU A 142 5.04 -11.88 4.99
CA LEU A 142 3.99 -12.04 5.97
C LEU A 142 3.70 -10.76 6.75
N VAL A 143 4.75 -10.03 7.15
CA VAL A 143 4.63 -8.76 7.87
C VAL A 143 3.99 -7.67 7.01
N VAL A 144 4.39 -7.54 5.74
CA VAL A 144 3.81 -6.57 4.81
C VAL A 144 2.33 -6.86 4.57
N VAL A 145 2.01 -8.12 4.26
CA VAL A 145 0.62 -8.56 4.00
C VAL A 145 -0.25 -8.32 5.23
N ALA A 146 0.29 -8.52 6.44
CA ALA A 146 -0.42 -8.21 7.67
C ALA A 146 -0.70 -6.71 7.84
N VAL A 147 0.28 -5.83 7.58
CA VAL A 147 0.08 -4.38 7.64
C VAL A 147 -0.93 -3.90 6.61
N HIS A 148 -0.86 -4.43 5.38
CA HIS A 148 -1.85 -4.17 4.34
C HIS A 148 -3.25 -4.59 4.81
N ARG A 149 -3.38 -5.79 5.37
CA ARG A 149 -4.65 -6.31 5.86
C ARG A 149 -5.23 -5.48 7.00
N LEU A 150 -4.40 -5.00 7.91
CA LEU A 150 -4.82 -4.10 9.00
C LEU A 150 -5.38 -2.79 8.43
N ALA A 151 -4.76 -2.23 7.40
CA ALA A 151 -5.26 -1.03 6.75
C ALA A 151 -6.60 -1.26 6.05
N VAL A 152 -6.78 -2.41 5.39
CA VAL A 152 -8.06 -2.85 4.83
C VAL A 152 -9.15 -2.93 5.91
N ILE A 153 -8.84 -3.52 7.08
CA ILE A 153 -9.79 -3.64 8.20
C ILE A 153 -10.16 -2.26 8.73
N VAL A 154 -9.17 -1.43 9.07
CA VAL A 154 -9.38 -0.08 9.61
C VAL A 154 -10.20 0.78 8.64
N HIS A 155 -9.90 0.73 7.34
CA HIS A 155 -10.64 1.50 6.34
C HIS A 155 -12.11 1.06 6.22
N ARG A 156 -12.39 -0.23 6.41
CA ARG A 156 -13.75 -0.78 6.34
C ARG A 156 -14.61 -0.47 7.56
N GLU A 157 -14.01 -0.28 8.72
CA GLU A 157 -14.74 0.11 9.93
C GLU A 157 -15.43 1.47 9.79
N GLY A 158 -14.96 2.30 8.85
CA GLY A 158 -15.49 3.62 8.57
C GLY A 158 -14.48 4.70 8.93
N SER A 159 -14.94 5.94 8.97
CA SER A 159 -14.08 7.08 9.26
C SER A 159 -14.76 8.13 10.11
N LEU A 160 -13.96 8.90 10.85
CA LEU A 160 -14.46 10.03 11.64
C LEU A 160 -15.16 11.07 10.79
N HIS A 161 -14.68 11.32 9.57
CA HIS A 161 -15.37 12.22 8.64
C HIS A 161 -16.78 11.73 8.28
N LYS A 162 -16.96 10.43 8.01
CA LYS A 162 -18.29 9.85 7.74
C LYS A 162 -19.17 9.75 9.00
N GLU A 163 -18.57 9.53 10.17
CA GLU A 163 -19.28 9.55 11.47
C GLU A 163 -19.83 10.94 11.77
N ASN A 164 -19.04 11.99 11.50
CA ASN A 164 -19.41 13.39 11.76
C ASN A 164 -20.35 13.96 10.69
N ASP A 165 -20.18 13.53 9.43
CA ASP A 165 -21.03 13.90 8.30
C ASP A 165 -21.34 12.66 7.45
N PRO A 166 -22.51 12.02 7.64
CA PRO A 166 -22.93 10.87 6.85
C PRO A 166 -23.09 11.15 5.36
N THR A 167 -23.14 12.42 4.94
CA THR A 167 -23.22 12.82 3.53
C THR A 167 -21.85 13.01 2.87
N PHE A 168 -20.77 12.86 3.64
CA PHE A 168 -19.41 12.98 3.16
C PHE A 168 -19.07 11.90 2.13
N ASP A 169 -18.85 12.32 0.88
CA ASP A 169 -18.46 11.46 -0.24
C ASP A 169 -16.94 11.57 -0.49
N GLU A 170 -16.20 10.56 -0.05
CA GLU A 170 -14.75 10.50 -0.24
C GLU A 170 -14.34 10.15 -1.69
N GLY A 171 -15.25 9.55 -2.47
CA GLY A 171 -15.01 9.03 -3.83
C GLY A 171 -14.95 10.10 -4.93
N ARG A 172 -14.90 11.38 -4.53
CA ARG A 172 -14.82 12.54 -5.43
C ARG A 172 -13.78 13.55 -4.99
N LEU A 173 -12.88 13.14 -4.11
CA LEU A 173 -11.91 14.06 -3.51
C LEU A 173 -10.60 14.12 -4.26
N CYS A 174 -10.14 13.01 -4.82
CA CYS A 174 -8.87 12.95 -5.53
C CYS A 174 -9.02 12.24 -6.87
N CYS A 175 -8.16 12.61 -7.82
CA CYS A 175 -8.06 12.01 -9.14
C CYS A 175 -6.59 12.01 -9.59
N ASP A 176 -6.31 11.39 -10.73
CA ASP A 176 -5.01 11.50 -11.36
C ASP A 176 -4.73 12.97 -11.73
N ARG A 177 -3.55 13.46 -11.36
CA ARG A 177 -3.07 14.79 -11.69
C ARG A 177 -2.94 14.98 -13.21
N TRP A 178 -2.57 13.93 -13.91
CA TRP A 178 -2.37 13.90 -15.36
C TRP A 178 -3.66 13.62 -16.12
N ASP A 179 -4.78 13.38 -15.44
CA ASP A 179 -6.09 13.36 -16.10
C ASP A 179 -6.52 14.79 -16.41
N PHE A 180 -6.32 15.17 -17.68
CA PHE A 180 -6.68 16.45 -18.28
C PHE A 180 -8.09 16.46 -18.90
N ARG A 181 -8.89 15.39 -18.74
CA ARG A 181 -10.26 15.36 -19.24
C ARG A 181 -11.11 16.44 -18.58
N ALA A 182 -12.10 16.97 -19.32
CA ALA A 182 -13.07 17.94 -18.81
C ALA A 182 -13.89 17.41 -17.62
N SER A 183 -14.00 16.10 -17.48
CA SER A 183 -14.56 15.41 -16.31
C SER A 183 -13.56 14.35 -15.86
N PRO A 184 -12.70 14.67 -14.87
CA PRO A 184 -11.67 13.75 -14.40
C PRO A 184 -12.28 12.47 -13.82
N LYS A 185 -11.60 11.34 -14.01
CA LYS A 185 -11.93 10.10 -13.31
C LYS A 185 -11.43 10.20 -11.87
N TYR A 186 -12.37 10.29 -10.92
CA TYR A 186 -12.05 10.33 -9.51
C TYR A 186 -11.71 8.94 -8.97
N TYR A 187 -10.76 8.91 -8.03
CA TYR A 187 -10.47 7.72 -7.25
C TYR A 187 -11.58 7.49 -6.21
N PRO A 188 -11.92 6.23 -5.93
CA PRO A 188 -12.99 5.89 -4.99
C PRO A 188 -12.65 6.22 -3.52
N THR A 189 -11.39 6.57 -3.24
CA THR A 189 -10.88 6.97 -1.93
C THR A 189 -9.71 7.95 -2.10
N PRO A 190 -9.49 8.89 -1.18
CA PRO A 190 -8.30 9.74 -1.19
C PRO A 190 -7.02 8.97 -0.79
N PHE A 191 -7.14 7.75 -0.26
CA PHE A 191 -6.02 6.86 0.05
C PHE A 191 -5.67 5.99 -1.16
N CYS A 192 -5.17 6.62 -2.22
CA CYS A 192 -4.91 5.97 -3.48
C CYS A 192 -3.52 6.35 -4.00
N LEU A 193 -2.83 5.37 -4.59
CA LEU A 193 -1.58 5.56 -5.32
C LEU A 193 -1.85 5.29 -6.80
N THR A 194 -1.40 6.17 -7.70
CA THR A 194 -1.78 6.12 -9.13
C THR A 194 -1.52 4.75 -9.76
N ASP A 195 -0.35 4.14 -9.51
CA ASP A 195 0.02 2.83 -10.06
C ASP A 195 -0.74 1.64 -9.46
N TYR A 196 -1.47 1.88 -8.36
CA TYR A 196 -2.23 0.87 -7.62
C TYR A 196 -3.71 1.25 -7.54
N SER A 197 -4.20 2.06 -8.47
CA SER A 197 -5.50 2.74 -8.36
C SER A 197 -6.71 1.96 -8.88
N ASP A 198 -6.50 0.76 -9.40
CA ASP A 198 -7.57 -0.05 -10.00
C ASP A 198 -8.10 -1.11 -9.01
N PRO A 199 -9.21 -0.83 -8.30
CA PRO A 199 -9.74 -1.74 -7.30
C PRO A 199 -10.26 -3.06 -7.90
N ALA A 200 -10.53 -3.12 -9.21
CA ALA A 200 -10.99 -4.36 -9.84
C ALA A 200 -9.90 -5.45 -9.86
N GLN A 201 -8.64 -5.06 -9.68
CA GLN A 201 -7.49 -5.97 -9.61
C GLN A 201 -7.30 -6.60 -8.23
N TYR A 202 -8.10 -6.23 -7.22
CA TYR A 202 -7.84 -6.64 -5.84
C TYR A 202 -9.05 -7.30 -5.18
N PRO A 203 -8.84 -8.33 -4.34
CA PRO A 203 -9.91 -9.14 -3.77
C PRO A 203 -10.75 -8.41 -2.73
N ASP A 204 -10.19 -7.40 -2.05
CA ASP A 204 -10.87 -6.56 -1.08
C ASP A 204 -11.31 -5.20 -1.68
N GLY A 205 -11.09 -5.01 -2.98
CA GLY A 205 -11.59 -3.92 -3.82
C GLY A 205 -11.00 -2.56 -3.44
N VAL A 206 -11.86 -1.56 -3.21
CA VAL A 206 -11.45 -0.20 -2.81
C VAL A 206 -10.61 -0.21 -1.54
N ALA A 207 -10.83 -1.18 -0.64
CA ALA A 207 -10.09 -1.23 0.62
C ALA A 207 -8.61 -1.59 0.44
N ASP A 208 -8.24 -2.34 -0.61
CA ASP A 208 -6.82 -2.64 -0.91
C ASP A 208 -6.03 -1.37 -1.25
N LEU A 209 -6.69 -0.33 -1.77
CA LEU A 209 -6.05 0.97 -2.04
C LEU A 209 -5.51 1.60 -0.75
N ALA A 210 -6.26 1.51 0.34
CA ALA A 210 -5.82 1.93 1.66
C ALA A 210 -4.67 1.06 2.19
N GLY A 211 -4.64 -0.23 1.82
CA GLY A 211 -3.53 -1.13 2.11
C GLY A 211 -2.22 -0.68 1.45
N TYR A 212 -2.24 -0.42 0.15
CA TYR A 212 -1.07 0.09 -0.57
C TYR A 212 -0.63 1.47 -0.09
N TRP A 213 -1.60 2.34 0.22
CA TRP A 213 -1.32 3.61 0.87
C TRP A 213 -0.54 3.38 2.18
N ALA A 214 -1.00 2.46 3.03
CA ALA A 214 -0.34 2.16 4.29
C ALA A 214 1.09 1.63 4.11
N GLU A 215 1.30 0.71 3.17
CA GLU A 215 2.64 0.22 2.84
C GLU A 215 3.59 1.35 2.44
N ASN A 216 3.17 2.23 1.54
CA ASN A 216 3.99 3.35 1.06
C ASN A 216 4.46 4.29 2.19
N TRP A 217 3.61 4.52 3.18
CA TRP A 217 3.92 5.43 4.29
C TRP A 217 4.63 4.75 5.46
N ILE A 218 4.41 3.46 5.68
CA ILE A 218 5.04 2.70 6.76
C ILE A 218 6.41 2.16 6.35
N PHE A 219 6.52 1.55 5.17
CA PHE A 219 7.75 0.93 4.67
C PHE A 219 8.57 1.86 3.78
N GLY A 220 7.98 2.98 3.34
CA GLY A 220 8.64 3.93 2.42
C GLY A 220 8.41 3.63 0.95
N GLY A 221 7.57 2.64 0.62
CA GLY A 221 7.13 2.28 -0.71
C GLY A 221 6.20 1.07 -0.65
N VAL A 222 5.42 0.83 -1.70
CA VAL A 222 4.68 -0.43 -1.83
C VAL A 222 5.68 -1.57 -1.97
N VAL A 223 5.49 -2.66 -1.22
CA VAL A 223 6.45 -3.75 -1.18
C VAL A 223 6.04 -4.82 -2.20
N VAL A 224 6.89 -5.05 -3.19
CA VAL A 224 6.64 -5.95 -4.32
C VAL A 224 7.54 -7.17 -4.19
N PHE A 225 7.00 -8.36 -4.42
CA PHE A 225 7.74 -9.63 -4.32
C PHE A 225 7.93 -10.30 -5.67
N SER A 226 9.11 -10.89 -5.87
CA SER A 226 9.41 -11.72 -7.04
C SER A 226 8.69 -13.04 -6.93
N ARG A 227 7.70 -13.23 -7.79
CA ARG A 227 6.87 -14.43 -7.83
C ARG A 227 7.40 -15.53 -8.74
N GLY A 228 8.59 -15.38 -9.32
CA GLY A 228 9.22 -16.41 -10.16
C GLY A 228 8.34 -16.86 -11.32
N GLU A 229 8.61 -18.05 -11.85
CA GLU A 229 7.88 -18.61 -12.99
C GLU A 229 6.56 -19.23 -12.57
N SER A 230 6.48 -19.79 -11.36
CA SER A 230 5.24 -20.42 -10.89
C SER A 230 4.18 -19.40 -10.43
N GLY A 231 4.56 -18.13 -10.30
CA GLY A 231 3.69 -17.09 -9.76
C GLY A 231 3.51 -17.17 -8.24
N THR A 232 4.12 -18.18 -7.61
CA THR A 232 3.99 -18.43 -6.17
C THR A 232 5.33 -18.34 -5.46
N GLU A 233 6.43 -18.00 -6.09
CA GLU A 233 7.72 -17.86 -5.40
C GLU A 233 7.78 -16.58 -4.53
N CYS A 234 8.84 -16.45 -3.73
CA CYS A 234 9.17 -15.23 -2.98
C CYS A 234 10.70 -15.03 -3.04
N ASN A 235 11.21 -14.83 -4.24
CA ASN A 235 12.66 -14.88 -4.52
C ASN A 235 13.39 -13.59 -4.11
N ASP A 236 12.74 -12.45 -4.30
CA ASP A 236 13.28 -11.13 -4.02
C ASP A 236 12.17 -10.20 -3.52
N VAL A 237 12.57 -9.10 -2.91
CA VAL A 237 11.67 -8.04 -2.46
C VAL A 237 12.15 -6.70 -2.97
N TRP A 238 11.21 -5.90 -3.45
CA TRP A 238 11.45 -4.54 -3.91
C TRP A 238 10.54 -3.53 -3.24
N LEU A 239 11.01 -2.28 -3.17
CA LEU A 239 10.19 -1.14 -2.77
C LEU A 239 9.89 -0.30 -4.00
N HIS A 240 8.61 0.03 -4.19
CA HIS A 240 8.14 0.99 -5.19
C HIS A 240 7.62 2.24 -4.47
N PRO A 241 8.47 3.27 -4.28
CA PRO A 241 8.07 4.51 -3.62
C PRO A 241 7.12 5.31 -4.51
N ASN A 242 6.03 5.79 -3.94
CA ASN A 242 5.11 6.70 -4.61
C ASN A 242 5.13 8.07 -3.88
N LYS A 243 6.29 8.75 -3.93
CA LYS A 243 6.46 10.10 -3.39
C LYS A 243 7.22 11.01 -4.36
N GLU A 244 6.77 12.25 -4.53
CA GLU A 244 7.33 13.21 -5.51
C GLU A 244 8.82 13.51 -5.31
N ASP A 245 9.27 13.66 -4.06
CA ASP A 245 10.67 13.93 -3.72
C ASP A 245 11.51 12.65 -3.55
N THR A 246 10.95 11.50 -3.95
CA THR A 246 11.68 10.25 -4.01
C THR A 246 11.91 9.82 -5.44
N THR A 247 12.74 8.82 -5.57
CA THR A 247 12.99 8.13 -6.82
C THR A 247 11.76 7.38 -7.32
N VAL A 248 11.42 7.56 -8.60
CA VAL A 248 10.40 6.81 -9.34
C VAL A 248 10.82 5.37 -9.69
N ARG A 249 11.96 4.88 -9.17
CA ARG A 249 12.51 3.56 -9.51
C ARG A 249 12.15 2.54 -8.43
N VAL A 250 12.00 1.29 -8.86
CA VAL A 250 11.85 0.13 -7.98
C VAL A 250 13.22 -0.30 -7.43
N TRP A 251 13.33 -0.51 -6.11
CA TRP A 251 14.62 -0.82 -5.44
C TRP A 251 14.63 -2.23 -4.90
N ALA A 252 15.62 -3.04 -5.28
CA ALA A 252 15.81 -4.37 -4.72
C ALA A 252 16.42 -4.28 -3.32
N LEU A 253 15.82 -4.98 -2.35
CA LEU A 253 16.48 -5.22 -1.07
C LEU A 253 17.51 -6.33 -1.26
N SER A 254 18.76 -5.97 -1.51
CA SER A 254 19.84 -6.94 -1.57
C SER A 254 20.36 -7.28 -0.19
N VAL A 255 20.70 -8.55 0.04
CA VAL A 255 21.47 -8.94 1.22
C VAL A 255 22.87 -8.37 1.03
N GLY A 256 23.22 -7.35 1.81
CA GLY A 256 24.55 -6.75 1.76
C GLY A 256 25.63 -7.82 1.86
N SER A 257 26.46 -7.94 0.83
CA SER A 257 27.79 -8.55 0.96
C SER A 257 28.52 -7.74 2.02
N GLY A 258 28.93 -8.40 3.11
CA GLY A 258 29.62 -7.75 4.20
C GLY A 258 30.75 -6.88 3.68
N ILE A 259 30.83 -5.64 4.17
CA ILE A 259 31.99 -4.79 3.96
C ILE A 259 33.16 -5.50 4.62
N THR A 260 33.91 -6.29 3.85
CA THR A 260 35.26 -6.69 4.21
C THR A 260 36.12 -5.46 4.09
N HIS A 261 36.37 -4.80 5.22
CA HIS A 261 37.49 -3.88 5.33
C HIS A 261 38.76 -4.68 5.05
N ALA A 262 39.43 -4.35 3.95
CA ALA A 262 40.83 -4.67 3.71
C ALA A 262 41.71 -3.64 4.41
#